data_AF-A0A514XM36-F1
#
_entry.id   AF-A0A514XM36-F1
#
_cell.length_a   1.000
_cell.length_b   1.000
_cell.length_c   1.000
_cell.angle_alpha   90.00
_cell.angle_beta   90.00
_cell.angle_gamma   90.00
#
_symmetry.space_group_name_H-M   'P 1'
#
loop_
_entity.id
_entity.type
_entity.pdbx_description
1 polymer ?
#
loop_
_entity_poly.entity_id
_entity_poly.type
_entity_poly.pdbx_seq_one_letter_code
_entity_poly.pdbx_strand_id
1 'polypeptide(L)'
;MRKYPTMSESEKPQGKMVKCPQCGKPALYSPENPARPFCSERCRLIDLGEWASEGYRIPVSNQSSSDSLTSIDDAYDDEDGSNDPRH
;
A
#
# COMPACT_ATOMS: atom_id res chain seq x y z
N MET A 1 -22.67 -38.01 -28.94
CA MET A 1 -22.52 -36.54 -28.93
C MET A 1 -23.07 -35.97 -27.63
N ARG A 2 -22.23 -35.64 -26.64
CA ARG A 2 -22.64 -34.82 -25.48
C ARG A 2 -22.21 -33.40 -25.79
N LYS A 3 -23.13 -32.58 -26.28
CA LYS A 3 -22.80 -31.35 -27.02
C LYS A 3 -22.30 -30.20 -26.16
N TYR A 4 -22.56 -30.15 -24.86
CA TYR A 4 -21.97 -29.13 -23.97
C TYR A 4 -21.90 -29.67 -22.53
N PRO A 5 -20.76 -29.54 -21.81
CA PRO A 5 -20.76 -29.74 -20.37
C PRO A 5 -21.69 -28.68 -19.75
N THR A 6 -22.51 -29.13 -18.80
CA THR A 6 -23.42 -28.29 -18.00
C THR A 6 -22.64 -27.12 -17.43
N MET A 7 -22.98 -25.87 -17.79
CA MET A 7 -22.37 -24.71 -17.16
C MET A 7 -22.68 -24.80 -15.66
N SER A 8 -21.61 -24.98 -14.89
CA SER A 8 -21.64 -25.19 -13.45
C SER A 8 -22.25 -23.98 -12.75
N GLU A 9 -23.01 -24.25 -11.70
CA GLU A 9 -23.69 -23.36 -10.76
C GLU A 9 -22.76 -22.39 -9.98
N SER A 10 -21.76 -21.81 -10.65
CA SER A 10 -20.60 -21.14 -10.05
C SER A 10 -20.55 -19.63 -10.32
N GLU A 11 -21.54 -19.06 -11.03
CA GLU A 11 -21.58 -17.65 -11.44
C GLU A 11 -22.29 -16.72 -10.42
N LYS A 12 -22.39 -17.09 -9.14
CA LYS A 12 -22.83 -16.13 -8.14
C LYS A 12 -21.65 -15.24 -7.77
N PRO A 13 -21.76 -13.90 -7.90
CA PRO A 13 -20.75 -12.99 -7.38
C PRO A 13 -20.69 -13.14 -5.86
N GLN A 14 -19.80 -13.99 -5.38
CA GLN A 14 -19.52 -14.22 -3.96
C GLN A 14 -18.65 -13.06 -3.47
N GLY A 15 -19.28 -11.91 -3.22
CA GLY A 15 -18.60 -10.68 -2.81
C GLY A 15 -19.30 -9.96 -1.69
N LYS A 16 -18.55 -9.55 -0.66
CA LYS A 16 -19.05 -8.62 0.35
C LYS A 16 -19.19 -7.22 -0.26
N MET A 17 -20.27 -6.50 0.05
CA MET A 17 -20.37 -5.09 -0.29
C MET A 17 -19.60 -4.25 0.74
N VAL A 18 -18.71 -3.38 0.28
CA VAL A 18 -17.96 -2.44 1.13
C VAL A 18 -18.23 -1.00 0.70
N LYS A 19 -17.92 -0.02 1.56
CA LYS A 19 -17.96 1.40 1.16
C LYS A 19 -16.71 1.74 0.35
N CYS A 20 -16.91 2.35 -0.81
CA CYS A 20 -15.82 2.93 -1.61
C CYS A 20 -15.14 4.03 -0.79
N PRO A 21 -13.82 3.99 -0.56
CA PRO A 21 -13.14 5.01 0.24
C PRO A 21 -13.16 6.40 -0.43
N GLN A 22 -13.18 6.46 -1.77
CA GLN A 22 -13.17 7.73 -2.49
C GLN A 22 -14.50 8.49 -2.47
N CYS A 23 -15.63 7.78 -2.52
CA CYS A 23 -16.94 8.42 -2.73
C CYS A 23 -18.07 7.86 -1.86
N GLY A 24 -17.79 6.89 -1.00
CA GLY A 24 -18.75 6.28 -0.07
C GLY A 24 -19.77 5.32 -0.69
N LYS A 25 -19.84 5.23 -2.04
CA LYS A 25 -20.79 4.33 -2.74
C LYS A 25 -20.48 2.86 -2.47
N PRO A 26 -21.48 1.95 -2.54
CA PRO A 26 -21.25 0.51 -2.44
C PRO A 26 -20.29 0.02 -3.53
N ALA A 27 -19.30 -0.77 -3.12
CA ALA A 27 -18.34 -1.44 -3.98
C ALA A 27 -18.37 -2.94 -3.72
N LEU A 28 -18.48 -3.74 -4.79
CA LEU A 28 -18.44 -5.19 -4.69
C LEU A 28 -17.02 -5.65 -4.41
N TYR A 29 -16.81 -6.39 -3.32
CA TYR A 29 -15.52 -6.97 -2.95
C TYR A 29 -15.47 -8.46 -3.36
N SER A 30 -15.45 -8.72 -4.67
CA SER A 30 -15.23 -10.03 -5.31
C SER A 30 -14.34 -9.92 -6.56
N PRO A 31 -13.72 -11.03 -7.02
CA PRO A 31 -12.93 -11.06 -8.26
C PRO A 31 -13.58 -10.41 -9.48
N GLU A 32 -14.91 -10.36 -9.56
CA GLU A 32 -15.61 -9.70 -10.66
C GLU A 32 -15.42 -8.17 -10.70
N ASN A 33 -15.09 -7.54 -9.58
CA ASN A 33 -14.75 -6.12 -9.55
C ASN A 33 -13.21 -5.95 -9.55
N PRO A 34 -12.57 -5.58 -10.67
CA PRO A 34 -11.12 -5.36 -10.71
C PRO A 34 -10.70 -4.08 -9.96
N ALA A 35 -11.62 -3.14 -9.74
CA ALA A 35 -11.35 -1.86 -9.09
C ALA A 35 -11.51 -1.90 -7.57
N ARG A 36 -11.63 -3.07 -6.94
CA ARG A 36 -11.72 -3.20 -5.47
C ARG A 36 -10.58 -2.48 -4.75
N PRO A 37 -10.83 -1.83 -3.59
CA PRO A 37 -12.11 -1.69 -2.87
C PRO A 37 -13.01 -0.56 -3.40
N PHE A 38 -12.71 0.02 -4.56
CA PHE A 38 -13.45 1.15 -5.13
C PHE A 38 -14.66 0.69 -5.94
N CYS A 39 -15.64 1.58 -6.11
CA CYS A 39 -16.84 1.30 -6.89
C CYS A 39 -16.60 1.36 -8.41
N SER A 40 -15.48 1.95 -8.86
CA SER A 40 -15.12 2.07 -10.27
C SER A 40 -13.64 2.40 -10.45
N GLU A 41 -13.12 2.19 -11.66
CA GLU A 41 -11.75 2.57 -12.02
C GLU A 41 -11.48 4.07 -11.85
N ARG A 42 -12.48 4.92 -12.14
CA ARG A 42 -12.38 6.36 -11.90
C ARG A 42 -12.03 6.67 -10.44
N CYS A 43 -12.68 6.01 -9.49
CA CYS A 43 -12.42 6.26 -8.07
C CYS A 43 -11.02 5.79 -7.65
N ARG A 44 -10.54 4.66 -8.21
CA ARG A 44 -9.16 4.18 -8.02
C ARG A 44 -8.11 5.19 -8.52
N LEU A 45 -8.36 5.79 -9.68
CA LEU A 45 -7.44 6.76 -10.27
C LEU A 45 -7.41 8.09 -9.51
N ILE A 46 -8.56 8.55 -9.01
CA ILE A 46 -8.60 9.77 -8.19
C ILE A 46 -7.84 9.56 -6.89
N ASP A 47 -8.05 8.44 -6.20
CA ASP A 47 -7.31 8.10 -4.98
C ASP A 47 -5.80 8.15 -5.23
N LEU A 48 -5.32 7.47 -6.29
CA LEU A 48 -3.91 7.51 -6.70
C LEU A 48 -3.41 8.93 -6.98
N GLY A 49 -4.25 9.79 -7.57
CA GLY A 49 -3.94 11.19 -7.80
C GLY A 49 -3.77 11.99 -6.52
N GLU A 50 -4.62 11.78 -5.52
CA GLU A 50 -4.54 12.45 -4.20
C GLU A 50 -3.28 12.04 -3.43
N TRP A 51 -2.87 10.78 -3.55
CA TRP A 51 -1.58 10.31 -3.04
C TRP A 51 -0.40 11.00 -3.73
N ALA A 52 -0.43 11.07 -5.06
CA ALA A 52 0.63 11.70 -5.83
C ALA A 52 0.72 13.22 -5.59
N SER A 53 -0.39 13.87 -5.21
CA SER A 53 -0.45 15.31 -4.98
C SER A 53 -0.26 15.72 -3.52
N GLU A 54 0.26 14.83 -2.65
CA GLU A 54 0.40 15.08 -1.20
C GLU A 54 -0.91 15.52 -0.51
N GLY A 55 -2.06 15.08 -1.03
CA GLY A 55 -3.38 15.41 -0.49
C GLY A 55 -3.66 14.69 0.83
N TYR A 56 -3.08 13.51 1.02
CA TYR A 56 -3.16 12.76 2.27
C TYR A 56 -2.10 13.21 3.26
N ARG A 57 -2.53 13.80 4.38
CA ARG A 57 -1.64 14.21 5.48
C ARG A 57 -2.02 13.51 6.77
N ILE A 58 -1.01 12.98 7.47
CA ILE A 58 -1.18 12.47 8.82
C ILE A 58 -1.18 13.68 9.76
N PRO A 59 -2.25 13.94 10.52
CA PRO A 59 -2.25 15.04 11.48
C PRO A 59 -1.21 14.75 12.56
N VAL A 60 -0.29 15.70 12.77
CA VAL A 60 0.60 15.66 13.93
C VAL A 60 -0.23 16.03 15.15
N SER A 61 -0.52 15.05 15.99
CA SER A 61 -0.91 15.36 17.37
C SER A 61 0.33 15.94 18.05
N ASN A 62 0.22 17.15 18.59
CA ASN A 62 1.29 17.82 19.33
C ASN A 62 1.53 17.06 20.65
N GLN A 63 2.11 15.87 20.56
CA GLN A 63 2.67 15.16 21.70
C GLN A 63 4.13 15.56 21.75
N SER A 64 4.48 16.28 22.80
CA SER A 64 5.83 16.70 23.16
C SER A 64 6.85 15.64 22.76
N SER A 65 7.73 16.02 21.83
CA SER A 65 8.92 15.33 21.40
C SER A 65 9.74 14.80 22.59
N SER A 66 9.69 13.48 22.83
CA SER A 66 10.79 12.76 23.46
C SER A 66 11.61 12.14 22.34
N ASP A 67 12.33 13.00 21.63
CA ASP A 67 13.33 12.63 20.66
C ASP A 67 14.52 12.04 21.43
N SER A 68 14.49 10.73 21.65
CA SER A 68 15.66 9.96 22.11
C SER A 68 16.33 9.32 20.90
N LEU A 69 16.75 10.17 19.95
CA LEU A 69 17.75 9.85 18.93
C LEU A 69 19.08 10.49 19.34
N THR A 70 19.59 10.09 20.49
CA THR A 70 20.99 10.25 20.91
C THR A 70 21.40 8.85 21.33
N SER A 71 22.18 8.10 20.56
CA SER A 71 23.59 8.37 20.28
C SER A 71 24.06 7.53 19.09
N ILE A 72 24.65 8.16 18.08
CA ILE A 72 25.51 7.52 17.08
C ILE A 72 26.92 8.06 17.33
N ASP A 73 27.42 7.75 18.51
CA ASP A 73 28.76 8.06 18.95
C ASP A 73 29.40 6.72 19.30
N ASP A 74 29.91 6.01 18.29
CA ASP A 74 30.97 5.01 18.44
C ASP A 74 31.59 4.66 17.06
N ALA A 75 32.80 5.21 16.85
CA ALA A 75 33.90 4.71 16.01
C ALA A 75 33.69 4.53 14.49
N TYR A 76 33.84 5.62 13.73
CA TYR A 76 34.56 5.51 12.46
C TYR A 76 36.06 5.37 12.79
N ASP A 77 36.56 4.13 12.73
CA ASP A 77 37.98 3.80 12.84
C ASP A 77 38.66 4.19 11.53
N ASP A 78 39.23 5.40 11.48
CA ASP A 78 40.09 5.86 10.39
C ASP A 78 41.52 5.43 10.71
N GLU A 79 41.85 4.18 10.37
CA GLU A 79 43.24 3.72 10.32
C GLU A 79 43.72 3.73 8.86
N ASP A 80 43.82 4.91 8.25
CA ASP A 80 44.85 5.20 7.24
C ASP A 80 46.19 5.35 7.95
N GLY A 81 46.83 4.22 8.19
CA GLY A 81 48.15 4.12 8.82
C GLY A 81 49.10 3.32 7.96
N SER A 82 49.47 3.86 6.80
CA SER A 82 50.58 3.41 5.95
C SER A 82 51.77 2.82 6.73
N ASN A 83 52.01 1.50 6.64
CA ASN A 83 53.35 0.93 6.67
C ASN A 83 53.42 -0.48 6.05
N ASP A 84 53.60 -0.55 4.72
CA ASP A 84 54.27 -1.67 4.06
C ASP A 84 55.78 -1.54 4.33
N PRO A 85 56.38 -2.53 5.02
CA PRO A 85 57.57 -3.13 4.45
C PRO A 85 57.64 -4.63 4.80
N ARG A 86 57.32 -5.48 3.81
CA ARG A 86 57.60 -6.94 3.76
C ARG A 86 56.60 -7.89 4.44
N HIS A 87 55.66 -8.42 3.65
CA HIS A 87 55.62 -9.85 3.28
C HIS A 87 54.72 -10.08 2.06
#